data_AF-A0A7J7HY11-F1
#
_entry.id   AF-A0A7J7HY11-F1
#
_cell.length_a   1.000
_cell.length_b   1.000
_cell.length_c   1.000
_cell.angle_alpha   90.00
_cell.angle_beta   90.00
_cell.angle_gamma   90.00
#
_symmetry.space_group_name_H-M   'P 1'
#
loop_
_entity.id
_entity.type
_entity.pdbx_description
1 polymer ?
#
loop_
_entity_poly.entity_id
_entity_poly.type
_entity_poly.pdbx_seq_one_letter_code
_entity_poly.pdbx_strand_id
1 'polypeptide(L)'
;MSIRLSVFYHIPGKKHAASCCSHAHYQTGNTPLALVWKDENCSQYVIDTDSRGQVPSQQQVVLELQVDGKLTSSDDPPVVFGCLETDFIQKSGLQSGNLLRFAINDGGLSFGDGKLEKADMQYLGKVNRARAFADSYSKIVFQYAVRHSPLRVEDLFASISSLSEQDNITRDMEMSKSQIAKQISIKAAWENK
;
A
#
# COMPACT_ATOMS: atom_id res chain seq x y z
N MET A 1 -0.67 24.62 8.49
CA MET A 1 -0.53 23.16 8.74
C MET A 1 0.96 22.88 8.81
N SER A 2 1.50 22.50 9.98
CA SER A 2 2.95 22.33 10.17
C SER A 2 3.27 20.84 10.22
N ILE A 3 3.91 20.33 9.17
CA ILE A 3 4.35 18.94 9.08
C ILE A 3 5.72 18.86 9.79
N ARG A 4 5.80 18.10 10.89
CA ARG A 4 7.08 17.80 11.55
C ARG A 4 7.63 16.48 11.01
N LEU A 5 8.82 16.54 10.45
CA LEU A 5 9.58 15.38 10.03
C LEU A 5 10.14 14.68 11.29
N SER A 6 9.66 13.48 11.58
CA SER A 6 10.15 12.67 12.69
C SER A 6 10.68 11.35 12.14
N VAL A 7 12.00 11.16 12.24
CA VAL A 7 12.70 9.95 11.78
C VAL A 7 12.57 8.88 12.87
N PHE A 8 11.76 7.84 12.64
CA PHE A 8 11.79 6.63 13.45
C PHE A 8 11.60 5.39 12.60
N TYR A 9 12.68 4.60 12.48
CA TYR A 9 12.78 3.15 12.73
C TYR A 9 14.28 2.82 12.62
N HIS A 10 14.88 2.38 13.72
CA HIS A 10 16.28 1.95 13.74
C HIS A 10 16.37 0.50 13.25
N ILE A 11 16.67 0.33 11.96
CA ILE A 11 17.40 -0.83 11.47
C ILE A 11 18.84 -0.32 11.28
N PRO A 12 19.87 -0.91 11.91
CA PRO A 12 21.22 -0.42 11.78
C PRO A 12 21.63 -0.39 10.29
N GLY A 13 21.94 0.80 9.78
CA GLY A 13 22.41 1.02 8.42
C GLY A 13 21.38 1.46 7.36
N LYS A 14 20.09 1.64 7.69
CA LYS A 14 19.09 2.13 6.72
C LYS A 14 18.42 3.42 7.21
N LYS A 15 18.57 4.52 6.46
CA LYS A 15 17.83 5.76 6.70
C LYS A 15 16.42 5.59 6.11
N HIS A 16 15.40 5.81 6.94
CA HIS A 16 13.99 5.78 6.55
C HIS A 16 13.37 7.12 6.89
N ALA A 17 12.61 7.71 5.96
CA ALA A 17 11.83 8.92 6.21
C ALA A 17 10.36 8.53 6.45
N ALA A 18 9.78 9.00 7.55
CA ALA A 18 8.38 8.86 7.85
C ALA A 18 7.77 10.26 8.01
N SER A 19 6.61 10.50 7.40
CA SER A 19 5.84 11.73 7.56
C SER A 19 4.60 11.43 8.40
N CYS A 20 4.38 12.18 9.47
CA CYS A 20 3.24 12.01 10.38
C CYS A 20 2.44 13.32 10.51
N CYS A 21 1.12 13.23 10.45
CA CYS A 21 0.23 14.37 10.65
C CYS A 21 0.18 14.75 12.15
N SER A 22 0.35 16.02 12.49
CA SER A 22 0.45 16.50 13.89
C SER A 22 -0.80 16.26 14.74
N HIS A 23 -1.95 15.97 14.13
CA HIS A 23 -3.23 15.72 14.81
C HIS A 23 -3.55 14.22 14.90
N ALA A 24 -2.62 13.34 14.54
CA ALA A 24 -2.82 11.90 14.66
C ALA A 24 -2.75 11.49 16.14
N HIS A 25 -3.80 10.83 16.63
CA HIS A 25 -3.70 10.08 17.88
C HIS A 25 -2.82 8.85 17.63
N TYR A 26 -1.77 8.67 18.46
CA TYR A 26 -0.92 7.49 18.38
C TYR A 26 -1.76 6.24 18.65
N GLN A 27 -2.03 5.47 17.60
CA GLN A 27 -2.59 4.12 17.69
C GLN A 27 -1.56 3.12 17.22
N THR A 28 -1.37 2.06 17.99
CA THR A 28 -0.51 0.93 17.61
C THR A 28 -1.15 0.19 16.44
N GLY A 29 -0.46 0.11 15.30
CA GLY A 29 -0.94 -0.55 14.07
C GLY A 29 -0.65 0.25 12.80
N ASN A 30 -0.94 -0.34 11.64
CA ASN A 30 -0.88 0.36 10.35
C ASN A 30 -1.95 1.45 10.32
N THR A 31 -1.58 2.68 10.66
CA THR A 31 -2.49 3.83 10.63
C THR A 31 -2.31 4.57 9.29
N PRO A 32 -3.39 4.91 8.57
CA PRO A 32 -3.32 5.67 7.32
C PRO A 32 -2.78 7.11 7.50
N LEU A 33 -2.49 7.51 8.74
CA LEU A 33 -2.00 8.83 9.14
C LEU A 33 -0.46 8.94 9.16
N ALA A 34 0.25 7.85 8.88
CA ALA A 34 1.70 7.83 8.73
C ALA A 34 2.06 7.27 7.34
N LEU A 35 2.56 8.13 6.47
CA LEU A 35 3.12 7.73 5.18
C LEU A 35 4.62 7.47 5.38
N VAL A 36 5.02 6.21 5.26
CA VAL A 36 6.44 5.87 5.14
C VAL A 36 6.81 6.08 3.68
N TRP A 37 7.53 7.16 3.41
CA TRP A 37 7.97 7.52 2.06
C TRP A 37 9.35 6.91 1.79
N LYS A 38 9.45 6.17 0.69
CA LYS A 38 10.73 5.78 0.10
C LYS A 38 10.67 6.07 -1.38
N ASP A 39 11.62 6.86 -1.83
CA ASP A 39 11.92 7.08 -3.24
C ASP A 39 13.41 6.81 -3.51
N GLU A 40 13.79 6.96 -4.77
CA GLU A 40 15.14 6.77 -5.27
C GLU A 40 16.13 7.75 -4.64
N ASN A 41 15.65 8.92 -4.20
CA ASN A 41 16.44 9.97 -3.56
C ASN A 41 16.75 9.65 -2.09
N CYS A 42 15.85 8.93 -1.40
CA CYS A 42 15.98 8.58 0.01
C CYS A 42 16.56 7.18 0.24
N SER A 43 16.62 6.31 -0.78
CA SER A 43 17.21 4.98 -0.64
C SER A 43 17.75 4.40 -1.95
N GLN A 44 18.98 3.87 -1.91
CA GLN A 44 19.55 3.08 -3.01
C GLN A 44 18.88 1.71 -3.21
N TYR A 45 18.03 1.28 -2.27
CA TYR A 45 17.35 -0.02 -2.27
C TYR A 45 15.83 0.15 -2.17
N VAL A 46 15.26 0.98 -3.04
CA VAL A 46 13.80 1.11 -3.19
C VAL A 46 13.25 -0.21 -3.70
N ILE A 47 13.85 -0.75 -4.77
CA ILE A 47 13.47 -2.00 -5.40
C ILE A 47 14.35 -3.15 -4.91
N ASP A 48 13.74 -4.31 -4.65
CA ASP A 48 14.43 -5.53 -4.24
C ASP A 48 15.42 -5.98 -5.33
N THR A 49 16.61 -6.38 -4.90
CA THR A 49 17.70 -6.87 -5.76
C THR A 49 17.92 -8.37 -5.58
N ASP A 50 18.50 -9.00 -6.60
CA ASP A 50 18.93 -10.39 -6.57
C ASP A 50 20.21 -10.57 -5.71
N SER A 51 20.71 -11.80 -5.61
CA SER A 51 21.93 -12.11 -4.87
C SER A 51 23.20 -11.47 -5.44
N ARG A 52 23.13 -10.88 -6.64
CA ARG A 52 24.22 -10.13 -7.30
C ARG A 52 24.02 -8.62 -7.17
N GLY A 53 22.99 -8.19 -6.43
CA GLY A 53 22.65 -6.78 -6.26
C GLY A 53 21.96 -6.16 -7.48
N GLN A 54 21.51 -6.95 -8.45
CA GLN A 54 20.83 -6.47 -9.65
C GLN A 54 19.32 -6.46 -9.45
N VAL A 55 18.64 -5.45 -9.97
CA VAL A 55 17.17 -5.39 -9.94
C VAL A 55 16.60 -6.40 -10.94
N PRO A 56 15.83 -7.41 -10.51
CA PRO A 56 15.22 -8.35 -11.44
C PRO A 56 14.19 -7.65 -12.34
N SER A 57 14.07 -8.11 -13.59
CA SER A 57 13.11 -7.59 -14.57
C SER A 57 11.67 -7.73 -14.08
N GLN A 58 11.33 -8.89 -13.51
CA GLN A 58 10.03 -9.16 -12.89
C GLN A 58 10.12 -9.07 -11.37
N GLN A 59 9.05 -8.61 -10.73
CA GLN A 59 8.94 -8.68 -9.28
C GLN A 59 8.93 -10.15 -8.84
N GLN A 60 9.72 -10.46 -7.83
CA GLN A 60 9.68 -11.77 -7.16
C GLN A 60 9.08 -11.61 -5.78
N VAL A 61 8.21 -12.53 -5.42
CA VAL A 61 7.57 -12.61 -4.11
C VAL A 61 7.83 -13.98 -3.51
N VAL A 62 7.82 -14.04 -2.19
CA VAL A 62 7.93 -15.30 -1.46
C VAL A 62 6.76 -15.44 -0.52
N LEU A 63 6.04 -16.54 -0.66
CA LEU A 63 4.83 -16.85 0.08
C LEU A 63 5.01 -18.16 0.84
N GLU A 64 4.26 -18.33 1.91
CA GLU A 64 4.22 -19.57 2.69
C GLU A 64 3.10 -20.48 2.18
N LEU A 65 3.41 -21.75 1.97
CA LEU A 65 2.40 -22.77 1.67
C LEU A 65 1.71 -23.21 2.97
N GLN A 66 0.40 -23.05 3.03
CA GLN A 66 -0.44 -23.50 4.14
C GLN A 66 -0.91 -24.96 3.96
N VAL A 67 -1.45 -25.55 5.03
CA VAL A 67 -1.97 -26.94 5.05
C VAL A 67 -3.07 -27.16 4.00
N ASP A 68 -3.89 -26.14 3.74
CA ASP A 68 -5.01 -26.19 2.79
C ASP A 68 -4.59 -25.88 1.33
N GLY A 69 -3.28 -25.77 1.07
CA GLY A 69 -2.73 -25.46 -0.24
C GLY A 69 -2.68 -23.96 -0.57
N LYS A 70 -3.19 -23.09 0.32
CA LYS A 70 -3.12 -21.63 0.11
C LYS A 70 -1.70 -21.12 0.20
N LEU A 71 -1.44 -20.06 -0.55
CA LEU A 71 -0.21 -19.29 -0.54
C LEU A 71 -0.46 -17.98 0.20
N THR A 72 0.23 -17.77 1.32
CA THR A 72 -0.02 -16.63 2.19
C THR A 72 1.20 -15.75 2.43
N SER A 73 0.94 -14.48 2.74
CA SER A 73 1.93 -13.57 3.30
C SER A 73 2.25 -13.90 4.76
N SER A 74 3.24 -13.20 5.32
CA SER A 74 3.64 -13.33 6.73
C SER A 74 2.81 -12.46 7.71
N ASP A 75 1.74 -11.82 7.23
CA ASP A 75 0.93 -10.91 8.05
C ASP A 75 0.05 -11.68 9.04
N ASP A 76 -0.49 -10.95 10.03
CA ASP A 76 -1.47 -11.47 10.98
C ASP A 76 -2.71 -10.54 10.99
N PRO A 77 -3.87 -10.99 10.45
CA PRO A 77 -4.08 -12.29 9.80
C PRO A 77 -3.38 -12.39 8.42
N PRO A 78 -3.03 -13.61 7.97
CA PRO A 78 -2.32 -13.81 6.70
C PRO A 78 -3.19 -13.44 5.49
N VAL A 79 -2.57 -12.79 4.50
CA VAL A 79 -3.24 -12.44 3.23
C VAL A 79 -3.01 -13.56 2.21
N VAL A 80 -4.08 -14.06 1.60
CA VAL A 80 -4.04 -15.14 0.61
C VAL A 80 -3.81 -14.55 -0.79
N PHE A 81 -2.82 -15.08 -1.49
CA PHE A 81 -2.50 -14.69 -2.87
C PHE A 81 -2.97 -15.70 -3.91
N GLY A 82 -3.24 -16.94 -3.49
CA GLY A 82 -3.69 -18.01 -4.36
C GLY A 82 -3.72 -19.35 -3.65
N CYS A 83 -3.96 -20.41 -4.42
CA CYS A 83 -3.95 -21.80 -3.95
C CYS A 83 -3.23 -22.67 -4.97
N LEU A 84 -2.41 -23.61 -4.50
CA LEU A 84 -1.79 -24.62 -5.34
C LEU A 84 -2.67 -25.87 -5.39
N GLU A 85 -2.75 -26.48 -6.58
CA GLU A 85 -3.43 -27.76 -6.74
C GLU A 85 -2.73 -28.88 -5.96
N THR A 86 -3.52 -29.77 -5.37
CA THR A 86 -3.02 -30.88 -4.55
C THR A 86 -2.06 -31.78 -5.33
N ASP A 87 -2.35 -32.05 -6.61
CA ASP A 87 -1.49 -32.84 -7.49
C ASP A 87 -0.11 -32.20 -7.68
N PHE A 88 -0.08 -30.87 -7.82
CA PHE A 88 1.17 -30.12 -7.95
C PHE A 88 2.00 -30.18 -6.67
N ILE A 89 1.35 -30.01 -5.51
CA ILE A 89 1.99 -30.10 -4.18
C ILE A 89 2.65 -31.47 -4.00
N GLN A 90 1.92 -32.55 -4.30
CA GLN A 90 2.39 -33.92 -4.15
C GLN A 90 3.56 -34.22 -5.09
N LYS A 91 3.41 -33.95 -6.40
CA LYS A 91 4.46 -34.20 -7.40
C LYS A 91 5.74 -33.44 -7.11
N SER A 92 5.62 -32.23 -6.57
CA SER A 92 6.75 -31.34 -6.26
C SER A 92 7.35 -31.56 -4.86
N GLY A 93 6.80 -32.49 -4.08
CA GLY A 93 7.24 -32.74 -2.71
C GLY A 93 7.18 -31.48 -1.82
N LEU A 94 6.19 -30.62 -2.04
CA LEU A 94 5.95 -29.44 -1.22
C LEU A 94 5.24 -29.85 0.08
N GLN A 95 5.52 -29.15 1.16
CA GLN A 95 4.90 -29.37 2.47
C GLN A 95 4.44 -28.04 3.04
N SER A 96 3.45 -28.08 3.94
CA SER A 96 3.05 -26.88 4.71
C SER A 96 4.26 -26.25 5.40
N GLY A 97 4.28 -24.92 5.50
CA GLY A 97 5.39 -24.12 6.02
C GLY A 97 6.56 -23.95 5.03
N ASN A 98 6.49 -24.53 3.83
CA ASN A 98 7.50 -24.28 2.81
C ASN A 98 7.36 -22.84 2.30
N LEU A 99 8.49 -22.12 2.29
CA LEU A 99 8.58 -20.83 1.62
C LEU A 99 8.85 -21.03 0.13
N LEU A 100 7.96 -20.49 -0.69
CA LEU A 100 7.92 -20.68 -2.13
C LEU A 100 8.10 -19.34 -2.82
N ARG A 101 8.95 -19.30 -3.86
CA ARG A 101 9.22 -18.10 -4.66
C ARG A 101 8.35 -18.11 -5.90
N PHE A 102 7.78 -16.96 -6.22
CA PHE A 102 7.01 -16.71 -7.42
C PHE A 102 7.50 -15.43 -8.13
N ALA A 103 7.38 -15.40 -9.45
CA ALA A 103 7.43 -14.16 -10.23
C ALA A 103 6.00 -13.62 -10.40
N ILE A 104 5.84 -12.30 -10.34
CA ILE A 104 4.61 -11.64 -10.79
C ILE A 104 4.72 -11.44 -12.30
N ASN A 105 3.75 -12.00 -13.02
CA ASN A 105 3.68 -11.92 -14.48
C ASN A 105 3.03 -10.61 -14.93
N ASP A 106 2.88 -10.44 -16.25
CA ASP A 106 2.28 -9.26 -16.87
C ASP A 106 0.80 -9.06 -16.47
N GLY A 107 0.09 -10.10 -16.03
CA GLY A 107 -1.26 -9.98 -15.46
C GLY A 107 -1.28 -9.28 -14.09
N GLY A 108 -0.12 -9.15 -13.43
CA GLY A 108 0.07 -8.29 -12.27
C GLY A 108 -0.75 -8.66 -11.03
N LEU A 109 -1.00 -7.63 -10.21
CA LEU A 109 -1.87 -7.69 -9.04
C LEU A 109 -3.17 -6.94 -9.33
N SER A 110 -4.31 -7.58 -9.08
CA SER A 110 -5.65 -7.00 -9.23
C SER A 110 -6.26 -6.71 -7.86
N PHE A 111 -6.77 -5.48 -7.70
CA PHE A 111 -7.38 -5.01 -6.46
C PHE A 111 -8.84 -4.65 -6.70
N GLY A 112 -9.74 -5.15 -5.84
CA GLY A 112 -11.15 -4.80 -5.78
C GLY A 112 -11.52 -4.36 -4.37
N ASP A 113 -12.32 -3.29 -4.23
CA ASP A 113 -12.67 -2.67 -2.94
C ASP A 113 -11.46 -2.41 -2.01
N GLY A 114 -10.30 -2.09 -2.59
CA GLY A 114 -9.06 -1.84 -1.86
C GLY A 114 -8.36 -3.09 -1.30
N LYS A 115 -8.84 -4.30 -1.65
CA LYS A 115 -8.24 -5.58 -1.26
C LYS A 115 -7.67 -6.31 -2.46
N LEU A 116 -6.63 -7.09 -2.25
CA LEU A 116 -6.09 -7.98 -3.28
C LEU A 116 -7.12 -9.08 -3.59
N GLU A 117 -7.51 -9.20 -4.85
CA GLU A 117 -8.44 -10.24 -5.32
C GLU A 117 -7.71 -11.32 -6.11
N LYS A 118 -6.73 -10.92 -6.93
CA LYS A 118 -6.00 -11.84 -7.81
C LYS A 118 -4.56 -11.42 -7.97
N ALA A 119 -3.67 -12.41 -8.06
CA ALA A 119 -2.28 -12.24 -8.44
C ALA A 119 -1.95 -13.22 -9.56
N ASP A 120 -1.43 -12.73 -10.68
CA ASP A 120 -0.87 -13.57 -11.74
C ASP A 120 0.57 -13.94 -11.38
N MET A 121 0.75 -15.19 -10.93
CA MET A 121 2.01 -15.65 -10.34
C MET A 121 2.54 -16.90 -11.05
N GLN A 122 3.83 -16.90 -11.37
CA GLN A 122 4.55 -18.07 -11.86
C GLN A 122 5.46 -18.65 -10.76
N TYR A 123 5.33 -19.94 -10.49
CA TYR A 123 6.20 -20.64 -9.53
C TYR A 123 7.65 -20.70 -10.02
N LEU A 124 8.60 -20.27 -9.18
CA LEU A 124 10.04 -20.27 -9.47
C LEU A 124 10.81 -21.33 -8.68
N GLY A 125 10.30 -21.78 -7.53
CA GLY A 125 10.98 -22.79 -6.72
C GLY A 125 10.83 -22.60 -5.21
N LYS A 126 11.47 -23.49 -4.44
CA LYS A 126 11.61 -23.34 -2.99
C LYS A 126 12.68 -22.31 -2.64
N VAL A 127 12.45 -21.58 -1.55
CA VAL A 127 13.44 -20.62 -1.03
C VAL A 127 14.44 -21.34 -0.12
N ASN A 128 15.67 -20.80 -0.05
CA ASN A 128 16.70 -21.28 0.86
C ASN A 128 16.21 -21.19 2.33
N ARG A 129 16.52 -22.22 3.12
CA ARG A 129 16.21 -22.35 4.55
C ARG A 129 16.74 -21.20 5.42
N ALA A 130 17.71 -20.42 4.93
CA ALA A 130 18.20 -19.23 5.63
C ALA A 130 17.11 -18.13 5.80
N ARG A 131 16.05 -18.16 4.99
CA ARG A 131 14.94 -17.22 5.10
C ARG A 131 13.91 -17.73 6.11
N ALA A 132 13.59 -16.90 7.09
CA ALA A 132 12.71 -17.29 8.18
C ALA A 132 11.20 -17.12 7.89
N PHE A 133 10.83 -16.13 7.06
CA PHE A 133 9.43 -15.74 6.86
C PHE A 133 9.09 -15.49 5.40
N ALA A 134 7.81 -15.55 5.04
CA ALA A 134 7.26 -15.03 3.80
C ALA A 134 7.47 -13.51 3.67
N ASP A 135 7.16 -12.94 2.51
CA ASP A 135 7.02 -11.49 2.37
C ASP A 135 5.71 -11.03 3.03
N SER A 136 5.71 -9.82 3.60
CA SER A 136 4.48 -9.17 4.04
C SER A 136 3.71 -8.58 2.86
N TYR A 137 2.40 -8.46 3.03
CA TYR A 137 1.50 -7.87 2.04
C TYR A 137 1.94 -6.46 1.65
N SER A 138 2.23 -5.61 2.63
CA SER A 138 2.68 -4.24 2.39
C SER A 138 3.98 -4.18 1.60
N LYS A 139 4.91 -5.12 1.81
CA LYS A 139 6.14 -5.20 1.01
C LYS A 139 5.82 -5.57 -0.43
N ILE A 140 4.97 -6.56 -0.66
CA ILE A 140 4.61 -7.04 -2.00
C ILE A 140 3.92 -5.92 -2.79
N VAL A 141 2.93 -5.26 -2.20
CA VAL A 141 2.18 -4.17 -2.83
C VAL A 141 3.08 -2.96 -3.09
N PHE A 142 3.96 -2.61 -2.13
CA PHE A 142 4.91 -1.52 -2.34
C PHE A 142 5.85 -1.79 -3.53
N GLN A 143 6.43 -2.99 -3.61
CA GLN A 143 7.31 -3.32 -4.72
C GLN A 143 6.59 -3.31 -6.07
N TYR A 144 5.33 -3.73 -6.08
CA TYR A 144 4.49 -3.66 -7.28
C TYR A 144 4.21 -2.21 -7.68
N ALA A 145 3.77 -1.37 -6.73
CA ALA A 145 3.47 0.02 -6.98
C ALA A 145 4.69 0.79 -7.51
N VAL A 146 5.87 0.62 -6.89
CA VAL A 146 7.10 1.29 -7.35
C VAL A 146 7.48 0.89 -8.78
N ARG A 147 7.22 -0.36 -9.19
CA ARG A 147 7.57 -0.84 -10.53
C ARG A 147 6.61 -0.39 -11.62
N HIS A 148 5.34 -0.18 -11.29
CA HIS A 148 4.28 0.08 -12.28
C HIS A 148 3.75 1.52 -12.25
N SER A 149 3.64 2.10 -11.05
CA SER A 149 3.10 3.45 -10.81
C SER A 149 3.83 4.11 -9.63
N PRO A 150 5.13 4.42 -9.76
CA PRO A 150 5.91 5.00 -8.67
C PRO A 150 5.31 6.35 -8.27
N LEU A 151 4.97 6.48 -6.99
CA LEU A 151 4.51 7.74 -6.40
C LEU A 151 5.66 8.74 -6.39
N ARG A 152 5.46 9.91 -7.00
CA ARG A 152 6.41 11.01 -7.02
C ARG A 152 5.98 12.13 -6.09
N VAL A 153 6.94 12.94 -5.65
CA VAL A 153 6.62 14.05 -4.73
C VAL A 153 5.69 15.06 -5.39
N GLU A 154 5.79 15.21 -6.71
CA GLU A 154 4.90 16.04 -7.53
C GLU A 154 3.45 15.58 -7.46
N ASP A 155 3.21 14.26 -7.39
CA ASP A 155 1.86 13.70 -7.25
C ASP A 155 1.24 14.08 -5.91
N LEU A 156 2.07 14.17 -4.85
CA LEU A 156 1.63 14.65 -3.54
C LEU A 156 1.27 16.15 -3.60
N PHE A 157 2.10 16.97 -4.22
CA PHE A 157 1.82 18.40 -4.39
C PHE A 157 0.54 18.63 -5.18
N ALA A 158 0.35 17.92 -6.30
CA ALA A 158 -0.84 17.99 -7.12
C ALA A 158 -2.10 17.59 -6.32
N SER A 159 -2.02 16.54 -5.50
CA SER A 159 -3.12 16.10 -4.64
C SER A 159 -3.50 17.17 -3.60
N ILE A 160 -2.52 17.78 -2.92
CA ILE A 160 -2.77 18.85 -1.93
C ILE A 160 -3.41 20.07 -2.61
N SER A 161 -2.91 20.46 -3.78
CA SER A 161 -3.48 21.57 -4.56
C SER A 161 -4.92 21.28 -4.97
N SER A 162 -5.22 20.06 -5.43
CA SER A 162 -6.58 19.66 -5.80
C SER A 162 -7.56 19.69 -4.61
N LEU A 163 -7.12 19.26 -3.42
CA LEU A 163 -7.94 19.32 -2.20
C LEU A 163 -8.33 20.76 -1.85
N SER A 164 -7.40 21.71 -1.99
CA SER A 164 -7.67 23.12 -1.68
C SER A 164 -8.70 23.74 -2.63
N GLU A 165 -8.73 23.33 -3.89
CA GLU A 165 -9.70 23.81 -4.88
C GLU A 165 -11.10 23.26 -4.59
N GLN A 166 -11.20 21.98 -4.23
CA GLN A 166 -12.47 21.34 -3.85
C GLN A 166 -13.04 21.84 -2.52
N ASP A 167 -12.19 22.11 -1.53
CA ASP A 167 -12.60 22.76 -0.28
C ASP A 167 -13.13 24.18 -0.53
N ASN A 168 -12.51 24.93 -1.44
CA ASN A 168 -12.98 26.26 -1.80
C ASN A 168 -14.32 26.22 -2.54
N ILE A 169 -14.47 25.31 -3.52
CA ILE A 169 -15.75 25.12 -4.24
C ILE A 169 -16.88 24.73 -3.27
N THR A 170 -16.58 23.85 -2.31
CA THR A 170 -17.56 23.38 -1.32
C THR A 170 -17.96 24.51 -0.36
N ARG A 171 -16.99 25.31 0.10
CA ARG A 171 -17.24 26.49 0.94
C ARG A 171 -18.03 27.57 0.21
N ASP A 172 -17.75 27.82 -1.07
CA ASP A 172 -18.48 28.80 -1.88
C ASP A 172 -19.93 28.36 -2.15
N MET A 173 -20.16 27.07 -2.37
CA MET A 173 -21.51 26.50 -2.47
C MET A 173 -22.28 26.56 -1.14
N GLU A 174 -21.62 26.41 0.00
CA GLU A 174 -22.25 26.51 1.31
C GLU A 174 -22.58 27.97 1.69
N MET A 175 -21.68 28.90 1.37
CA MET A 175 -21.87 30.34 1.53
C MET A 175 -23.04 30.86 0.67
N SER A 176 -23.16 30.41 -0.58
CA SER A 176 -24.28 30.77 -1.45
C SER A 176 -25.63 30.20 -0.97
N LYS A 177 -25.67 28.95 -0.49
CA LYS A 177 -26.88 28.36 0.12
C LYS A 177 -27.30 29.11 1.39
N SER A 178 -26.35 29.53 2.23
CA SER A 178 -26.62 30.32 3.44
C SER A 178 -27.21 31.70 3.12
N GLN A 179 -26.72 32.36 2.07
CA GLN A 179 -27.26 33.64 1.59
C GLN A 179 -28.68 33.50 1.03
N ILE A 180 -28.94 32.46 0.23
CA ILE A 180 -30.28 32.15 -0.28
C ILE A 180 -31.25 31.88 0.87
N ALA A 181 -30.85 31.07 1.86
CA ALA A 181 -31.68 30.78 3.04
C ALA A 181 -32.00 32.05 3.86
N LYS A 182 -31.03 32.95 4.05
CA LYS A 182 -31.25 34.26 4.70
C LYS A 182 -32.23 35.13 3.91
N GLN A 183 -32.11 35.15 2.58
CA GLN A 183 -32.97 35.98 1.74
C GLN A 183 -34.42 35.46 1.69
N ILE A 184 -34.61 34.13 1.70
CA ILE A 184 -35.93 33.50 1.86
C ILE A 184 -36.54 33.83 3.22
N SER A 185 -35.77 33.73 4.32
CA SER A 185 -36.26 34.07 5.67
C SER A 185 -36.64 35.55 5.80
N ILE A 186 -35.87 36.48 5.21
CA ILE A 186 -36.21 37.91 5.20
C ILE A 186 -37.50 38.16 4.41
N LYS A 187 -37.68 37.50 3.26
CA LYS A 187 -38.89 37.65 2.44
C LYS A 187 -40.14 37.11 3.14
N ALA A 188 -40.04 35.97 3.80
CA ALA A 188 -41.12 35.40 4.61
C ALA A 188 -41.50 36.28 5.82
N ALA A 189 -40.54 37.01 6.40
CA ALA A 189 -40.80 37.97 7.48
C ALA A 189 -41.50 39.26 6.99
N TRP A 190 -41.33 39.62 5.71
CA TRP A 190 -42.00 40.77 5.08
C TRP A 190 -43.43 40.45 4.61
N GLU A 191 -43.71 39.21 4.20
CA GLU A 191 -45.05 38.78 3.74
C GLU A 191 -46.04 38.47 4.88
N ASN A 192 -45.55 38.37 6.14
CA ASN A 192 -46.38 38.12 7.33
C ASN A 192 -46.70 39.39 8.15
N LYS A 193 -46.72 40.56 7.50
CA LYS A 193 -47.03 41.86 8.12
C LYS A 193 -48.12 42.58 7.33
#